data_AF-A0A538EAF8-F1
#
_entry.id   AF-A0A538EAF8-F1
#
_cell.length_a   1.000
_cell.length_b   1.000
_cell.length_c   1.000
_cell.angle_alpha   90.00
_cell.angle_beta   90.00
_cell.angle_gamma   90.00
#
_symmetry.space_group_name_H-M   'P 1'
#
loop_
_entity.id
_entity.type
_entity.pdbx_description
1 polymer ?
#
loop_
_entity_poly.entity_id
_entity_poly.type
_entity_poly.pdbx_seq_one_letter_code
_entity_poly.pdbx_strand_id
1 'polypeptide(L)'
;MKLVYVIVQNKLIHYPWGNSYIAYIGTTEKGIDRISQSVAAKAPQVLRAHGVDRFDVRLVTCKGRQRVRTWRKLERAMLLAFREMYGEPPKYNVHGKAMREIAEFDLFARERIKEILRQVDSAAP
;
A
#
# COMPACT_ATOMS: atom_id res chain seq x y z
N MET A 1 -11.67 4.57 -13.09
CA MET A 1 -11.00 5.30 -11.98
C MET A 1 -9.73 4.54 -11.61
N LYS A 2 -8.62 5.25 -11.40
CA LYS A 2 -7.31 4.63 -11.15
C LYS A 2 -6.88 5.00 -9.73
N LEU A 3 -6.64 3.99 -8.91
CA LEU A 3 -6.54 4.13 -7.46
C LEU A 3 -5.45 3.20 -6.90
N VAL A 4 -4.94 3.57 -5.74
CA VAL A 4 -4.08 2.72 -4.91
C VAL A 4 -4.96 2.12 -3.82
N TYR A 5 -4.83 0.83 -3.56
CA TYR A 5 -5.46 0.19 -2.44
C TYR A 5 -4.39 -0.34 -1.48
N VAL A 6 -4.70 -0.26 -0.19
CA VAL A 6 -3.85 -0.75 0.89
C VAL A 6 -4.64 -1.78 1.66
N ILE A 7 -4.07 -2.98 1.81
CA ILE A 7 -4.64 -4.03 2.65
C ILE A 7 -4.03 -3.88 4.03
N VAL A 8 -4.88 -3.71 5.03
CA VAL A 8 -4.53 -3.61 6.45
C VAL A 8 -5.17 -4.80 7.15
N GLN A 9 -4.39 -5.60 7.86
CA GLN A 9 -4.89 -6.77 8.59
C GLN A 9 -5.02 -6.48 10.09
N ASN A 10 -5.78 -7.28 10.82
CA ASN A 10 -5.94 -7.11 12.28
C ASN A 10 -4.75 -7.64 13.11
N LYS A 11 -3.76 -8.26 12.45
CA LYS A 11 -2.54 -8.76 13.10
C LYS A 11 -1.35 -7.89 12.78
N LEU A 12 -0.66 -7.47 13.83
CA LEU A 12 0.56 -6.68 13.72
C LEU A 12 1.66 -7.46 12.98
N ILE A 13 2.29 -6.85 11.98
CA ILE A 13 3.42 -7.41 11.25
C ILE A 13 4.69 -6.73 11.75
N HIS A 14 5.69 -7.54 12.08
CA HIS A 14 7.02 -7.06 12.43
C HIS A 14 7.85 -6.78 11.17
N TYR A 15 8.50 -5.62 11.16
CA TYR A 15 9.42 -5.15 10.14
C TYR A 15 10.73 -4.70 10.80
N PRO A 16 11.85 -4.58 10.06
CA PRO A 16 13.16 -4.27 10.65
C PRO A 16 13.23 -3.00 11.52
N TRP A 17 12.45 -1.96 11.19
CA TRP A 17 12.48 -0.67 11.90
C TRP A 17 11.20 -0.35 12.66
N GLY A 18 10.26 -1.28 12.76
CA GLY A 18 9.01 -1.06 13.47
C GLY A 18 7.96 -2.11 13.16
N ASN A 19 6.73 -1.82 13.56
CA ASN A 19 5.61 -2.71 13.30
C ASN A 19 4.52 -1.97 12.52
N SER A 20 3.82 -2.68 11.64
CA SER A 20 2.66 -2.13 10.92
C SER A 20 1.64 -3.22 10.64
N TYR A 21 0.36 -2.84 10.60
CA TYR A 21 -0.76 -3.65 10.16
C TYR A 21 -0.92 -3.66 8.63
N ILE A 22 -0.21 -2.79 7.91
CA ILE A 22 -0.22 -2.76 6.45
C ILE A 22 0.45 -4.02 5.91
N ALA A 23 -0.32 -4.82 5.19
CA ALA A 23 0.09 -6.10 4.61
C ALA A 23 0.47 -5.99 3.14
N TYR A 24 -0.20 -5.11 2.39
CA TYR A 24 -0.01 -4.97 0.95
C TYR A 24 -0.40 -3.58 0.43
N ILE A 25 0.36 -3.06 -0.54
CA ILE A 25 0.03 -1.83 -1.27
C ILE A 25 0.05 -2.16 -2.77
N GLY A 26 -1.00 -1.79 -3.50
CA GLY A 26 -1.08 -2.03 -4.94
C GLY A 26 -1.96 -1.05 -5.69
N THR A 27 -1.88 -1.05 -7.02
CA THR A 27 -2.78 -0.26 -7.89
C THR A 27 -3.78 -1.10 -8.67
N THR A 28 -4.88 -0.46 -9.06
CA THR A 28 -5.78 -0.98 -10.10
C THR A 28 -6.15 0.11 -11.10
N GLU A 29 -6.14 -0.25 -12.39
CA GLU A 29 -6.57 0.61 -13.49
C GLU A 29 -8.07 0.51 -13.76
N LYS A 30 -8.73 -0.53 -13.21
CA LYS A 30 -10.10 -0.94 -13.56
C LYS A 30 -11.16 -0.54 -12.53
N GLY A 31 -10.85 0.32 -11.57
CA GLY A 31 -11.81 0.84 -10.59
C GLY A 31 -12.11 -0.10 -9.42
N ILE A 32 -13.15 0.23 -8.65
CA ILE A 32 -13.52 -0.39 -7.37
C ILE A 32 -13.97 -1.84 -7.53
N ASP A 33 -14.73 -2.17 -8.57
CA ASP A 33 -15.31 -3.51 -8.77
C ASP A 33 -14.26 -4.62 -8.89
N ARG A 34 -13.06 -4.29 -9.39
CA ARG A 34 -11.94 -5.22 -9.46
C ARG A 34 -11.02 -5.19 -8.24
N ILE A 35 -11.18 -4.25 -7.32
CA ILE A 35 -10.52 -4.30 -6.01
C ILE A 35 -11.00 -5.56 -5.31
N SER A 36 -12.31 -5.80 -5.26
CA SER A 36 -12.88 -7.00 -4.65
C SER A 36 -12.32 -8.28 -5.26
N GLN A 37 -12.13 -8.35 -6.59
CA GLN A 37 -11.52 -9.51 -7.25
C GLN A 37 -10.01 -9.64 -6.98
N SER A 38 -9.26 -8.54 -7.05
CA SER A 38 -7.81 -8.53 -6.80
C SER A 38 -7.48 -8.81 -5.33
N VAL A 39 -8.30 -8.26 -4.43
CA VAL A 39 -8.27 -8.51 -3.00
C VAL A 39 -8.72 -9.94 -2.73
N ALA A 40 -9.81 -10.45 -3.31
CA ALA A 40 -10.21 -11.85 -3.15
C ALA A 40 -9.15 -12.83 -3.67
N ALA A 41 -8.41 -12.49 -4.73
CA ALA A 41 -7.29 -13.31 -5.20
C ALA A 41 -6.09 -13.28 -4.24
N LYS A 42 -5.89 -12.18 -3.50
CA LYS A 42 -4.81 -12.04 -2.49
C LYS A 42 -5.27 -12.39 -1.07
N ALA A 43 -6.58 -12.44 -0.82
CA ALA A 43 -7.19 -12.69 0.46
C ALA A 43 -6.78 -14.05 1.02
N PRO A 44 -6.64 -15.14 0.22
CA PRO A 44 -6.06 -16.36 0.73
C PRO A 44 -4.63 -16.19 1.24
N GLN A 45 -3.79 -15.35 0.64
CA GLN A 45 -2.41 -15.16 1.11
C GLN A 45 -2.34 -14.33 2.40
N VAL A 46 -3.26 -13.38 2.56
CA VAL A 46 -3.37 -12.53 3.76
C VAL A 46 -4.10 -13.27 4.90
N LEU A 47 -5.24 -13.92 4.62
CA LEU A 47 -6.06 -14.68 5.57
C LEU A 47 -5.46 -16.06 5.95
N ARG A 48 -4.61 -16.68 5.13
CA ARG A 48 -3.91 -17.92 5.53
C ARG A 48 -2.79 -17.66 6.52
N ALA A 49 -2.46 -16.40 6.79
CA ALA A 49 -1.51 -16.07 7.84
C ALA A 49 -2.14 -16.43 9.19
N HIS A 50 -1.47 -17.32 9.93
CA HIS A 50 -1.95 -17.76 11.24
C HIS A 50 -2.23 -16.54 12.15
N GLY A 51 -3.49 -16.39 12.58
CA GLY A 51 -3.95 -15.29 13.44
C GLY A 51 -4.41 -14.03 12.72
N VAL A 52 -4.61 -14.05 11.40
CA VAL A 52 -5.34 -13.00 10.67
C VAL A 52 -6.75 -13.51 10.37
N ASP A 53 -7.77 -12.91 10.98
CA ASP A 53 -9.18 -13.25 10.72
C ASP A 53 -9.97 -12.10 10.06
N ARG A 54 -9.41 -10.89 10.05
CA ARG A 54 -10.00 -9.69 9.47
C ARG A 54 -8.97 -8.87 8.73
N PHE A 55 -9.40 -8.24 7.66
CA PHE A 55 -8.63 -7.22 6.97
C PHE A 55 -9.57 -6.17 6.38
N ASP A 56 -9.05 -4.96 6.31
CA ASP A 56 -9.68 -3.82 5.66
C ASP A 56 -8.92 -3.45 4.39
N VAL A 57 -9.64 -2.90 3.42
CA VAL A 57 -9.06 -2.34 2.21
C VAL A 57 -9.27 -0.83 2.22
N ARG A 58 -8.18 -0.08 2.34
CA ARG A 58 -8.19 1.38 2.33
C ARG A 58 -7.86 1.88 0.93
N LEU A 59 -8.67 2.80 0.40
CA LEU A 59 -8.47 3.37 -0.93
C LEU A 59 -7.78 4.72 -0.83
N VAL A 60 -6.64 4.85 -1.48
CA VAL A 60 -5.89 6.10 -1.60
C VAL A 60 -5.94 6.55 -3.05
N THR A 61 -6.40 7.78 -3.26
CA THR A 61 -6.58 8.36 -4.59
C THR A 61 -5.78 9.64 -4.75
N CYS A 62 -5.44 9.97 -5.99
CA CYS A 62 -4.78 11.22 -6.34
C CYS A 62 -5.43 11.83 -7.57
N LYS A 63 -5.36 13.16 -7.71
CA LYS A 63 -5.79 13.83 -8.94
C LYS A 63 -4.95 13.33 -10.13
N GLY A 64 -5.63 13.03 -11.24
CA GLY A 64 -4.96 12.70 -12.49
C GLY A 64 -4.22 13.92 -13.05
N ARG A 65 -3.06 13.70 -13.65
CA ARG A 65 -2.36 14.71 -14.48
C ARG A 65 -2.27 14.20 -15.92
N GLN A 66 -2.41 15.11 -16.88
CA GLN A 66 -2.34 14.74 -18.30
C GLN A 66 -1.01 14.03 -18.60
N ARG A 67 -1.09 12.93 -19.36
CA ARG A 67 0.06 12.11 -19.79
C ARG A 67 0.92 11.52 -18.65
N VAL A 68 0.48 11.58 -17.40
CA VAL A 68 1.19 10.99 -16.25
C VAL A 68 0.39 9.83 -15.66
N ARG A 69 1.03 8.67 -15.49
CA ARG A 69 0.45 7.52 -14.76
C ARG A 69 0.50 7.76 -13.25
N THR A 70 -0.23 8.76 -12.75
CA THR A 70 -0.13 9.26 -11.37
C THR A 70 -0.39 8.19 -10.32
N TRP A 71 -1.33 7.27 -10.56
CA TRP A 71 -1.61 6.15 -9.65
C TRP A 71 -0.41 5.21 -9.48
N ARG A 72 0.34 4.92 -10.55
CA ARG A 72 1.56 4.09 -10.48
C ARG A 72 2.67 4.81 -9.73
N LYS A 73 2.79 6.13 -9.92
CA LYS A 73 3.74 6.95 -9.16
C LYS A 73 3.34 7.05 -7.68
N LEU A 74 2.04 7.09 -7.38
CA LEU A 74 1.55 7.09 -6.00
C LEU A 74 1.85 5.77 -5.29
N GLU A 75 1.59 4.62 -5.92
CA GLU A 75 1.97 3.31 -5.38
C GLU A 75 3.48 3.21 -5.12
N ARG A 76 4.29 3.65 -6.07
CA ARG A 76 5.74 3.68 -5.90
C ARG A 76 6.16 4.61 -4.75
N ALA A 77 5.57 5.81 -4.65
CA ALA A 77 5.82 6.73 -3.54
C ALA A 77 5.47 6.10 -2.19
N MET A 78 4.32 5.42 -2.10
CA MET A 78 3.87 4.74 -0.90
C MET A 78 4.78 3.56 -0.53
N LEU A 79 5.24 2.75 -1.50
CA LEU A 79 6.18 1.66 -1.24
C LEU A 79 7.56 2.17 -0.78
N LEU A 80 8.06 3.24 -1.39
CA LEU A 80 9.32 3.87 -0.98
C LEU A 80 9.21 4.45 0.43
N ALA A 81 8.16 5.23 0.70
CA ALA A 81 7.92 5.81 2.02
C ALA A 81 7.69 4.74 3.10
N PHE A 82 6.98 3.65 2.78
CA PHE A 82 6.80 2.53 3.71
C PHE A 82 8.14 1.88 4.03
N ARG A 83 8.96 1.58 3.01
CA ARG A 83 10.30 1.02 3.23
C ARG A 83 11.19 1.95 4.07
N GLU A 84 11.10 3.25 3.87
CA GLU A 84 11.82 4.23 4.70
C GLU A 84 11.35 4.25 6.15
N MET A 85 10.07 4.01 6.39
CA MET A 85 9.50 3.97 7.74
C MET A 85 9.81 2.67 8.47
N TYR A 86 9.78 1.53 7.76
CA TYR A 86 9.75 0.20 8.39
C TYR A 86 10.92 -0.72 8.00
N GLY A 87 11.75 -0.34 7.03
CA GLY A 87 12.97 -1.06 6.62
C GLY A 87 12.83 -1.95 5.40
N GLU A 88 11.61 -2.41 5.11
CA GLU A 88 11.30 -3.24 3.95
C GLU A 88 9.91 -2.91 3.40
N PRO A 89 9.57 -3.26 2.15
CA PRO A 89 8.20 -3.12 1.65
C PRO A 89 7.23 -4.00 2.45
N PRO A 90 5.90 -3.79 2.33
CA PRO A 90 4.91 -4.61 3.02
C PRO A 90 5.13 -6.10 2.75
N LYS A 91 4.89 -6.94 3.77
CA LYS A 91 5.26 -8.37 3.76
C LYS A 91 4.78 -9.15 2.54
N TYR A 92 3.60 -8.81 2.02
CA TYR A 92 3.00 -9.51 0.87
C TYR A 92 3.23 -8.80 -0.47
N ASN A 93 4.04 -7.75 -0.50
CA ASN A 93 4.50 -7.13 -1.74
C ASN A 93 5.71 -7.90 -2.30
N VAL A 94 5.49 -8.63 -3.40
CA VAL A 94 6.57 -9.32 -4.14
C VAL A 94 7.55 -8.31 -4.77
N HIS A 95 7.09 -7.09 -5.07
CA HIS A 95 7.89 -6.03 -5.67
C HIS A 95 8.03 -4.84 -4.71
N GLY A 96 9.23 -4.25 -4.64
CA GLY A 96 9.51 -3.09 -3.79
C GLY A 96 10.90 -3.12 -3.13
N LYS A 97 11.46 -4.32 -2.92
CA LYS A 97 12.71 -4.50 -2.16
C LYS A 97 13.90 -3.76 -2.77
N ALA A 98 14.07 -3.83 -4.09
CA ALA A 98 15.11 -3.13 -4.84
C ALA A 98 14.63 -1.83 -5.52
N MET A 99 13.46 -1.31 -5.14
CA MET A 99 12.90 -0.12 -5.81
C MET A 99 13.79 1.09 -5.51
N ARG A 100 14.25 1.76 -6.59
CA ARG A 100 14.92 3.06 -6.51
C ARG A 100 13.89 4.16 -6.75
N GLU A 101 14.05 5.23 -6.00
CA GLU A 101 13.38 6.50 -6.24
C GLU A 101 13.86 7.06 -7.59
N ILE A 102 12.93 7.66 -8.33
CA ILE A 102 13.21 8.25 -9.64
C ILE A 102 12.67 9.68 -9.69
N ALA A 103 11.36 9.85 -9.49
CA ALA A 103 10.66 11.14 -9.66
C ALA A 103 9.25 11.07 -9.05
N GLU A 104 9.08 10.28 -8.00
CA GLU A 104 7.80 10.10 -7.30
C GLU A 104 7.51 11.31 -6.40
N PHE A 105 8.54 11.80 -5.71
CA PHE A 105 8.40 12.89 -4.74
C PHE A 105 8.37 14.29 -5.36
N ASP A 106 8.64 14.41 -6.66
CA ASP A 106 8.35 15.62 -7.44
C ASP A 106 6.84 15.86 -7.58
N LEU A 107 6.03 14.79 -7.46
CA LEU A 107 4.57 14.86 -7.55
C LEU A 107 3.88 14.76 -6.20
N PHE A 108 4.47 14.06 -5.25
CA PHE A 108 3.87 13.78 -3.96
C PHE A 108 4.83 14.16 -2.84
N ALA A 109 4.42 15.05 -1.95
CA ALA A 109 5.23 15.40 -0.79
C ALA A 109 5.48 14.15 0.07
N ARG A 110 6.75 13.82 0.32
CA ARG A 110 7.18 12.62 1.05
C ARG A 110 6.52 12.51 2.42
N GLU A 111 6.56 13.60 3.19
CA GLU A 111 5.97 13.64 4.52
C GLU A 111 4.45 13.45 4.49
N ARG A 112 3.77 13.95 3.45
CA ARG A 112 2.33 13.71 3.29
C ARG A 112 2.04 12.23 3.02
N ILE A 113 2.86 11.55 2.22
CA ILE A 113 2.70 10.10 1.99
C ILE A 113 2.92 9.32 3.29
N LYS A 114 3.96 9.65 4.06
CA LYS A 114 4.20 9.02 5.38
C LYS A 114 3.04 9.24 6.33
N GLU A 115 2.47 10.44 6.36
CA GLU A 115 1.28 10.75 7.17
C GLU A 115 0.08 9.90 6.76
N ILE A 116 -0.19 9.78 5.45
CA ILE A 116 -1.27 8.90 4.95
C ILE A 116 -1.02 7.45 5.36
N LEU A 117 0.21 6.96 5.25
CA LEU A 117 0.56 5.61 5.69
C LEU A 117 0.28 5.41 7.18
N ARG A 118 0.66 6.36 8.04
CA ARG A 118 0.34 6.30 9.49
C ARG A 118 -1.16 6.31 9.76
N GLN A 119 -1.93 7.12 9.05
CA GLN A 119 -3.40 7.17 9.20
C GLN A 119 -4.03 5.82 8.81
N VAL A 120 -3.60 5.26 7.67
CA VAL A 120 -4.05 3.95 7.20
C VAL A 120 -3.67 2.84 8.18
N ASP A 121 -2.47 2.90 8.75
CA ASP A 121 -1.96 1.91 9.71
C ASP A 121 -2.66 1.97 11.07
N SER A 122 -2.96 3.18 11.57
CA SER A 122 -3.68 3.40 12.83
C SER A 122 -5.14 2.97 12.79
N ALA A 123 -5.71 2.81 11.60
CA ALA A 123 -7.08 2.39 11.37
C ALA A 123 -7.18 0.87 11.13
N ALA A 124 -6.35 0.08 11.82
CA ALA A 124 -6.42 -1.38 11.75
C ALA A 124 -7.75 -1.91 12.32
N PRO A 125 -8.34 -2.95 11.70
CA PRO A 125 -9.62 -3.55 12.14
C PRO A 125 -9.50 -4.46 13.37
#